data_AF-A0A661BLF6-F1
#
_entry.id   AF-A0A661BLF6-F1
#
_cell.length_a   1.000
_cell.length_b   1.000
_cell.length_c   1.000
_cell.angle_alpha   90.00
_cell.angle_beta   90.00
_cell.angle_gamma   90.00
#
_symmetry.space_group_name_H-M   'P 1'
#
loop_
_entity.id
_entity.type
_entity.pdbx_description
1 polymer ?
#
loop_
_entity_poly.entity_id
_entity_poly.type
_entity_poly.pdbx_seq_one_letter_code
_entity_poly.pdbx_strand_id
1 'polypeptide(L)'
;TGPGLPHGGFVAQTAFEKSAFCRGCQQFGPDDYALNGKLLENTYEEWLASSYAQAGVQCQDCHMPERRHLWRGIHDPDMVRQAIRVNVDAPARPLHSGETLQVAISVANVGAGHYFPTYVTPKVTVQAVLVDEAGAPLTATLQEAVIGREVSLDLSQELFDTRIAPGDTRTLSYVQDVPAERLRLRVRVEVDPDNFYARFYQATLAAGGAGKGRDMLQQALDNALAGRFVVFEKIFGGAAAAKGPAANVVVNGG
;
A
#
# COMPACT_ATOMS: atom_id res chain seq x y z
N THR A 1 -9.94 44.25 3.15
CA THR A 1 -8.64 44.64 3.73
C THR A 1 -8.84 45.92 4.50
N GLY A 2 -8.83 45.86 5.83
CA GLY A 2 -8.98 47.05 6.69
C GLY A 2 -7.66 47.35 7.40
N PRO A 3 -7.20 48.61 7.45
CA PRO A 3 -6.00 48.96 8.20
C PRO A 3 -6.23 48.72 9.70
N GLY A 4 -5.34 47.97 10.35
CA GLY A 4 -5.35 47.75 11.81
C GLY A 4 -5.78 46.38 12.31
N LEU A 5 -6.15 45.44 11.43
CA LEU A 5 -6.44 44.06 11.84
C LEU A 5 -5.14 43.24 12.01
N PRO A 6 -5.08 42.31 12.98
CA PRO A 6 -3.95 41.38 13.13
C PRO A 6 -3.61 40.71 11.81
N HIS A 7 -2.30 40.53 11.54
CA HIS A 7 -1.80 39.93 10.31
C HIS A 7 -2.35 40.55 9.01
N GLY A 8 -2.51 41.88 8.97
CA GLY A 8 -2.85 42.60 7.73
C GLY A 8 -4.29 42.39 7.25
N GLY A 9 -5.20 42.00 8.14
CA GLY A 9 -6.58 41.69 7.78
C GLY A 9 -6.76 40.30 7.18
N PHE A 10 -5.86 39.37 7.50
CA PHE A 10 -6.06 37.94 7.23
C PHE A 10 -7.36 37.45 7.87
N VAL A 11 -8.16 36.72 7.09
CA VAL A 11 -9.36 36.03 7.55
C VAL A 11 -9.12 34.55 7.37
N ALA A 12 -9.12 33.81 8.48
CA ALA A 12 -8.96 32.37 8.45
C ALA A 12 -10.09 31.74 7.62
N GLN A 13 -9.71 30.85 6.70
CA GLN A 13 -10.65 30.13 5.85
C GLN A 13 -10.70 28.67 6.30
N THR A 14 -11.89 28.16 6.57
CA THR A 14 -12.09 26.75 6.97
C THR A 14 -11.93 25.78 5.80
N ALA A 15 -11.89 26.28 4.56
CA ALA A 15 -11.75 25.45 3.36
C ALA A 15 -10.49 24.57 3.39
N PHE A 16 -9.38 25.07 3.94
CA PHE A 16 -8.11 24.33 4.05
C PHE A 16 -8.14 23.18 5.07
N GLU A 17 -9.20 23.10 5.89
CA GLU A 17 -9.43 22.03 6.87
C GLU A 17 -10.47 21.01 6.37
N LYS A 18 -10.86 21.07 5.09
CA LYS A 18 -11.83 20.15 4.48
C LYS A 18 -11.19 19.34 3.37
N SER A 19 -11.54 18.06 3.28
CA SER A 19 -11.11 17.17 2.18
C SER A 19 -11.48 17.71 0.80
N ALA A 20 -12.52 18.54 0.71
CA ALA A 20 -12.92 19.21 -0.54
C ALA A 20 -11.81 20.08 -1.15
N PHE A 21 -10.87 20.56 -0.34
CA PHE A 21 -9.65 21.23 -0.83
C PHE A 21 -8.78 20.29 -1.67
N CYS A 22 -8.61 19.04 -1.21
CA CYS A 22 -7.79 18.03 -1.87
C CYS A 22 -8.43 17.51 -3.17
N ARG A 23 -9.76 17.56 -3.27
CA ARG A 23 -10.53 17.11 -4.46
C ARG A 23 -10.03 17.72 -5.76
N GLY A 24 -9.59 18.98 -5.76
CA GLY A 24 -9.16 19.67 -6.99
C GLY A 24 -7.98 19.01 -7.70
N CYS A 25 -7.24 18.13 -7.02
CA CYS A 25 -6.21 17.31 -7.62
C CYS A 25 -6.53 15.82 -7.48
N GLN A 26 -6.97 15.38 -6.30
CA GLN A 26 -7.16 13.96 -5.94
C GLN A 26 -8.47 13.33 -6.48
N GLN A 27 -9.06 13.95 -7.50
CA GLN A 27 -10.28 13.51 -8.17
C GLN A 27 -10.34 14.10 -9.58
N PHE A 28 -10.29 13.23 -10.58
CA PHE A 28 -10.60 13.64 -11.94
C PHE A 28 -12.08 13.99 -12.08
N GLY A 29 -12.37 14.83 -13.08
CA GLY A 29 -13.71 15.26 -13.40
C GLY A 29 -14.58 14.09 -13.88
N PRO A 30 -15.92 14.23 -13.80
CA PRO A 30 -16.86 13.16 -14.15
C PRO A 30 -16.77 12.71 -15.62
N ASP A 31 -16.31 13.60 -16.51
CA ASP A 31 -16.16 13.35 -17.94
C ASP A 31 -14.72 13.00 -18.35
N ASP A 32 -13.79 12.89 -17.38
CA ASP A 32 -12.42 12.50 -17.64
C ASP A 32 -12.28 11.00 -17.93
N TYR A 33 -11.07 10.59 -18.32
CA TYR A 33 -10.80 9.22 -18.72
C TYR A 33 -11.06 8.21 -17.59
N ALA A 34 -11.95 7.26 -17.88
CA ALA A 34 -12.31 6.17 -16.99
C ALA A 34 -12.08 4.80 -17.65
N LEU A 35 -11.65 3.85 -16.84
CA LEU A 35 -11.55 2.44 -17.21
C LEU A 35 -12.52 1.65 -16.34
N ASN A 36 -13.36 0.82 -16.98
CA ASN A 36 -14.38 0.02 -16.29
C ASN A 36 -15.26 0.86 -15.35
N GLY A 37 -15.64 2.07 -15.80
CA GLY A 37 -16.47 3.00 -15.03
C GLY A 37 -15.79 3.66 -13.82
N LYS A 38 -14.47 3.53 -13.67
CA LYS A 38 -13.69 4.14 -12.59
C LYS A 38 -12.64 5.09 -13.17
N LEU A 39 -12.65 6.34 -12.71
CA LEU A 39 -11.63 7.32 -13.04
C LEU A 39 -10.23 6.84 -12.62
N LEU A 40 -9.19 7.27 -13.33
CA LEU A 40 -7.82 6.91 -12.97
C LEU A 40 -7.39 7.53 -11.63
N GLU A 41 -7.86 8.75 -11.35
CA GLU A 41 -7.72 9.44 -10.07
C GLU A 41 -9.11 9.68 -9.47
N ASN A 42 -9.45 8.88 -8.44
CA ASN A 42 -10.81 8.78 -7.88
C ASN A 42 -10.84 8.82 -6.33
N THR A 43 -9.78 9.32 -5.70
CA THR A 43 -9.56 9.15 -4.26
C THR A 43 -10.57 9.91 -3.42
N TYR A 44 -10.99 11.10 -3.85
CA TYR A 44 -11.97 11.88 -3.11
C TYR A 44 -13.33 11.17 -3.05
N GLU A 45 -13.80 10.59 -4.16
CA GLU A 45 -15.06 9.86 -4.18
C GLU A 45 -14.98 8.55 -3.40
N GLU A 46 -13.85 7.84 -3.49
CA GLU A 46 -13.59 6.67 -2.63
C GLU A 46 -13.65 7.04 -1.14
N TRP A 47 -13.05 8.18 -0.76
CA TRP A 47 -13.16 8.72 0.59
C TRP A 47 -14.59 9.09 0.97
N LEU A 48 -15.28 9.82 0.09
CA LEU A 48 -16.64 10.31 0.33
C LEU A 48 -17.63 9.16 0.57
N ALA A 49 -17.43 8.02 -0.11
CA ALA A 49 -18.24 6.83 0.04
C ALA A 49 -17.93 6.02 1.33
N SER A 50 -16.84 6.32 2.03
CA SER A 50 -16.37 5.54 3.18
C SER A 50 -17.00 5.95 4.52
N SER A 51 -16.79 5.13 5.54
CA SER A 51 -17.09 5.47 6.93
C SER A 51 -16.26 6.65 7.46
N TYR A 52 -15.11 6.96 6.85
CA TYR A 52 -14.25 8.07 7.28
C TYR A 52 -14.89 9.42 6.97
N ALA A 53 -15.46 9.59 5.77
CA ALA A 53 -16.21 10.80 5.44
C ALA A 53 -17.45 10.95 6.33
N GLN A 54 -18.16 9.86 6.61
CA GLN A 54 -19.31 9.84 7.51
C GLN A 54 -18.94 10.24 8.94
N ALA A 55 -17.78 9.79 9.43
CA ALA A 55 -17.22 10.16 10.72
C ALA A 55 -16.58 11.56 10.74
N GLY A 56 -16.56 12.26 9.61
CA GLY A 56 -15.98 13.60 9.50
C GLY A 56 -14.46 13.63 9.48
N VAL A 57 -13.78 12.48 9.36
CA VAL A 57 -12.31 12.39 9.25
C VAL A 57 -11.89 12.94 7.91
N GLN A 58 -11.12 14.02 7.92
CA GLN A 58 -10.65 14.73 6.74
C GLN A 58 -9.30 14.20 6.26
N CYS A 59 -8.97 14.42 4.98
CA CYS A 59 -7.65 14.06 4.43
C CYS A 59 -6.50 14.64 5.28
N GLN A 60 -6.69 15.87 5.77
CA GLN A 60 -5.73 16.60 6.58
C GLN A 60 -5.42 15.93 7.93
N ASP A 61 -6.39 15.22 8.52
CA ASP A 61 -6.22 14.59 9.84
C ASP A 61 -5.10 13.54 9.83
N CYS A 62 -4.92 12.86 8.68
CA CYS A 62 -3.90 11.83 8.49
C CYS A 62 -2.70 12.33 7.67
N HIS A 63 -2.93 13.05 6.57
CA HIS A 63 -1.87 13.49 5.66
C HIS A 63 -1.18 14.79 6.10
N MET A 64 -1.83 15.58 6.97
CA MET A 64 -1.32 16.84 7.49
C MET A 64 -1.48 16.95 9.02
N PRO A 65 -1.02 15.94 9.79
CA PRO A 65 -1.29 15.87 11.22
C PRO A 65 -0.69 17.08 11.92
N GLU A 66 -1.43 17.65 12.87
CA GLU A 66 -1.05 18.85 13.61
C GLU A 66 -0.80 20.06 12.67
N ARG A 67 -1.50 20.11 11.52
CA ARG A 67 -1.36 21.14 10.47
C ARG A 67 0.02 21.19 9.83
N ARG A 68 0.80 20.10 9.90
CA ARG A 68 2.11 20.00 9.24
C ARG A 68 1.95 19.61 7.77
N HIS A 69 2.75 20.21 6.89
CA HIS A 69 2.72 19.93 5.45
C HIS A 69 3.57 18.70 5.09
N LEU A 70 3.31 17.56 5.75
CA LEU A 70 4.09 16.33 5.56
C LEU A 70 3.61 15.54 4.34
N TRP A 71 2.30 15.51 4.11
CA TRP A 71 1.65 14.90 2.94
C TRP A 71 2.04 13.44 2.75
N ARG A 72 2.22 12.71 3.87
CA ARG A 72 2.66 11.32 3.87
C ARG A 72 1.68 10.46 3.10
N GLY A 73 2.15 9.54 2.28
CA GLY A 73 1.29 8.71 1.45
C GLY A 73 1.87 7.32 1.28
N ILE A 74 1.65 6.72 0.11
CA ILE A 74 2.12 5.38 -0.23
C ILE A 74 3.66 5.26 -0.25
N HIS A 75 4.39 6.38 -0.35
CA HIS A 75 5.86 6.43 -0.24
C HIS A 75 6.38 6.45 1.21
N ASP A 76 5.52 6.56 2.22
CA ASP A 76 5.91 6.58 3.63
C ASP A 76 5.57 5.23 4.31
N PRO A 77 6.58 4.45 4.78
CA PRO A 77 6.33 3.15 5.36
C PRO A 77 5.47 3.16 6.61
N ASP A 78 5.55 4.20 7.44
CA ASP A 78 4.75 4.30 8.66
C ASP A 78 3.30 4.64 8.35
N MET A 79 3.07 5.47 7.32
CA MET A 79 1.73 5.73 6.80
C MET A 79 1.08 4.44 6.28
N VAL A 80 1.81 3.62 5.54
CA VAL A 80 1.28 2.33 5.07
C VAL A 80 0.99 1.39 6.24
N ARG A 81 1.87 1.28 7.24
CA ARG A 81 1.63 0.45 8.43
C ARG A 81 0.43 0.90 9.25
N GLN A 82 0.10 2.19 9.25
CA GLN A 82 -1.12 2.70 9.86
C GLN A 82 -2.36 2.37 9.03
N ALA A 83 -2.24 2.37 7.69
CA ALA A 83 -3.34 2.06 6.78
C ALA A 83 -3.77 0.58 6.83
N ILE A 84 -2.83 -0.36 7.01
CA ILE A 84 -3.11 -1.79 6.90
C ILE A 84 -2.93 -2.58 8.20
N ARG A 85 -3.64 -3.69 8.30
CA ARG A 85 -3.38 -4.75 9.27
C ARG A 85 -3.08 -6.05 8.55
N VAL A 86 -1.99 -6.72 8.92
CA VAL A 86 -1.61 -8.03 8.39
C VAL A 86 -1.84 -9.10 9.45
N ASN A 87 -2.66 -10.10 9.16
CA ASN A 87 -2.83 -11.28 10.03
C ASN A 87 -2.44 -12.55 9.30
N VAL A 88 -1.71 -13.42 9.99
CA VAL A 88 -1.23 -14.71 9.47
C VAL A 88 -1.56 -15.77 10.51
N ASP A 89 -2.37 -16.75 10.12
CA ASP A 89 -2.69 -17.91 10.95
C ASP A 89 -1.74 -19.07 10.61
N ALA A 90 -0.50 -18.98 11.10
CA ALA A 90 0.56 -19.94 10.82
C ALA A 90 0.94 -20.76 12.07
N PRO A 91 1.39 -22.01 11.91
CA PRO A 91 1.86 -22.83 13.03
C PRO A 91 2.97 -22.16 13.84
N ALA A 92 2.93 -22.35 15.17
CA ALA A 92 3.94 -21.87 16.10
C ALA A 92 5.14 -22.82 16.26
N ARG A 93 5.27 -23.82 15.37
CA ARG A 93 6.35 -24.82 15.36
C ARG A 93 6.97 -24.95 13.97
N PRO A 94 8.21 -25.46 13.86
CA PRO A 94 8.76 -25.86 12.57
C PRO A 94 7.88 -26.92 11.90
N LEU A 95 7.91 -26.94 10.59
CA LEU A 95 7.18 -27.87 9.74
C LEU A 95 8.00 -29.14 9.51
N HIS A 96 7.31 -30.25 9.32
CA HIS A 96 7.94 -31.56 9.07
C HIS A 96 7.76 -31.99 7.62
N SER A 97 8.71 -32.80 7.13
CA SER A 97 8.65 -33.31 5.76
C SER A 97 7.39 -34.17 5.57
N GLY A 98 6.69 -33.95 4.45
CA GLY A 98 5.44 -34.65 4.14
C GLY A 98 4.18 -34.05 4.77
N GLU A 99 4.28 -32.97 5.57
CA GLU A 99 3.11 -32.18 5.97
C GLU A 99 2.54 -31.40 4.78
N THR A 100 1.24 -31.12 4.79
CA THR A 100 0.63 -30.11 3.92
C THR A 100 0.31 -28.89 4.77
N LEU A 101 0.99 -27.77 4.50
CA LEU A 101 0.72 -26.50 5.15
C LEU A 101 -0.43 -25.78 4.44
N GLN A 102 -1.43 -25.36 5.21
CA GLN A 102 -2.48 -24.44 4.77
C GLN A 102 -2.51 -23.22 5.69
N VAL A 103 -2.28 -22.03 5.14
CA VAL A 103 -2.25 -20.77 5.88
C VAL A 103 -3.02 -19.70 5.14
N ALA A 104 -3.91 -19.00 5.87
CA ALA A 104 -4.55 -17.78 5.38
C ALA A 104 -3.71 -16.56 5.79
N ILE A 105 -3.29 -15.78 4.80
CA ILE A 105 -2.56 -14.51 4.98
C ILE A 105 -3.49 -13.39 4.56
N SER A 106 -3.92 -12.58 5.52
CA SER A 106 -4.88 -11.50 5.28
C SER A 106 -4.23 -10.12 5.42
N VAL A 107 -4.59 -9.22 4.51
CA VAL A 107 -4.26 -7.79 4.56
C VAL A 107 -5.58 -7.03 4.56
N ALA A 108 -5.82 -6.24 5.61
CA ALA A 108 -7.04 -5.45 5.79
C ALA A 108 -6.74 -3.97 5.66
N ASN A 109 -7.58 -3.21 4.97
CA ASN A 109 -7.53 -1.75 4.95
C ASN A 109 -8.32 -1.22 6.16
N VAL A 110 -7.59 -0.88 7.22
CA VAL A 110 -8.18 -0.48 8.50
C VAL A 110 -7.97 1.00 8.82
N GLY A 111 -7.04 1.65 8.11
CA GLY A 111 -6.58 3.02 8.38
C GLY A 111 -6.68 3.98 7.19
N ALA A 112 -7.05 3.53 5.99
CA ALA A 112 -7.27 4.42 4.85
C ALA A 112 -8.77 4.57 4.56
N GLY A 113 -9.22 5.83 4.51
CA GLY A 113 -10.59 6.17 4.14
C GLY A 113 -10.90 6.01 2.65
N HIS A 114 -9.93 5.68 1.82
CA HIS A 114 -10.09 5.39 0.38
C HIS A 114 -9.55 3.98 0.08
N TYR A 115 -9.56 3.54 -1.19
CA TYR A 115 -9.00 2.23 -1.52
C TYR A 115 -7.51 2.16 -1.21
N PHE A 116 -7.02 0.99 -0.77
CA PHE A 116 -5.61 0.73 -0.53
C PHE A 116 -5.01 -0.23 -1.57
N PRO A 117 -3.89 0.15 -2.22
CA PRO A 117 -3.53 1.55 -2.49
C PRO A 117 -4.57 2.20 -3.41
N THR A 118 -4.73 3.52 -3.38
CA THR A 118 -5.53 4.23 -4.40
C THR A 118 -4.72 4.36 -5.70
N TYR A 119 -5.39 4.75 -6.79
CA TYR A 119 -4.84 4.91 -8.15
C TYR A 119 -4.39 3.61 -8.82
N VAL A 120 -3.82 3.76 -10.01
CA VAL A 120 -3.22 2.69 -10.82
C VAL A 120 -1.70 2.58 -10.60
N THR A 121 -1.10 3.55 -9.90
CA THR A 121 0.36 3.66 -9.81
C THR A 121 0.98 2.63 -8.89
N PRO A 122 0.53 2.49 -7.62
CA PRO A 122 1.21 1.62 -6.67
C PRO A 122 0.82 0.17 -6.81
N LYS A 123 1.74 -0.72 -6.46
CA LYS A 123 1.51 -2.15 -6.35
C LYS A 123 1.99 -2.66 -5.00
N VAL A 124 1.17 -3.47 -4.34
CA VAL A 124 1.57 -4.16 -3.10
C VAL A 124 1.60 -5.65 -3.36
N THR A 125 2.70 -6.31 -3.03
CA THR A 125 2.87 -7.76 -3.21
C THR A 125 2.92 -8.43 -1.84
N VAL A 126 2.03 -9.40 -1.63
CA VAL A 126 2.05 -10.32 -0.48
C VAL A 126 2.74 -11.60 -0.91
N GLN A 127 3.86 -11.94 -0.29
CA GLN A 127 4.69 -13.10 -0.60
C GLN A 127 4.69 -14.07 0.57
N ALA A 128 4.57 -15.36 0.27
CA ALA A 128 4.65 -16.45 1.22
C ALA A 128 5.61 -17.52 0.69
N VAL A 129 6.61 -17.91 1.48
CA VAL A 129 7.62 -18.87 1.06
C VAL A 129 8.14 -19.68 2.23
N LEU A 130 8.42 -20.97 2.01
CA LEU A 130 9.11 -21.78 3.01
C LEU A 130 10.60 -21.40 3.05
N VAL A 131 11.14 -21.31 4.25
CA VAL A 131 12.55 -21.01 4.50
C VAL A 131 13.17 -22.07 5.42
N ASP A 132 14.46 -22.32 5.26
CA ASP A 132 15.20 -23.22 6.14
C ASP A 132 15.51 -22.58 7.52
N GLU A 133 16.30 -23.28 8.35
CA GLU A 133 16.75 -22.78 9.66
C GLU A 133 17.62 -21.51 9.56
N ALA A 134 18.40 -21.36 8.49
CA ALA A 134 19.18 -20.16 8.21
C ALA A 134 18.34 -19.00 7.65
N GLY A 135 17.09 -19.26 7.26
CA GLY A 135 16.21 -18.29 6.64
C GLY A 135 16.42 -18.15 5.12
N ALA A 136 17.10 -19.10 4.47
CA ALA A 136 17.20 -19.15 3.03
C ALA A 136 15.87 -19.63 2.42
N PRO A 137 15.34 -18.94 1.39
CA PRO A 137 14.07 -19.31 0.78
C PRO A 137 14.20 -20.53 -0.12
N LEU A 138 13.21 -21.43 -0.02
CA LEU A 138 12.98 -22.48 -1.00
C LEU A 138 12.09 -21.89 -2.09
N THR A 139 12.70 -21.26 -3.11
CA THR A 139 12.01 -20.49 -4.15
C THR A 139 10.87 -21.25 -4.84
N ALA A 140 10.97 -22.56 -4.98
CA ALA A 140 9.91 -23.40 -5.55
C ALA A 140 8.59 -23.40 -4.74
N THR A 141 8.61 -22.91 -3.50
CA THR A 141 7.45 -22.81 -2.61
C THR A 141 6.90 -21.38 -2.50
N LEU A 142 7.47 -20.44 -3.27
CA LEU A 142 7.02 -19.04 -3.27
C LEU A 142 5.64 -18.95 -3.91
N GLN A 143 4.70 -18.32 -3.21
CA GLN A 143 3.41 -17.91 -3.75
C GLN A 143 3.19 -16.43 -3.47
N GLU A 144 2.51 -15.76 -4.38
CA GLU A 144 2.31 -14.31 -4.34
C GLU A 144 0.84 -13.95 -4.60
N ALA A 145 0.40 -12.86 -3.97
CA ALA A 145 -0.82 -12.16 -4.34
C ALA A 145 -0.51 -10.66 -4.51
N VAL A 146 -1.17 -10.04 -5.48
CA VAL A 146 -1.04 -8.61 -5.75
C VAL A 146 -2.27 -7.88 -5.22
N ILE A 147 -2.05 -6.75 -4.56
CA ILE A 147 -3.05 -5.76 -4.17
C ILE A 147 -2.73 -4.47 -4.95
N GLY A 148 -3.61 -4.11 -5.87
CA GLY A 148 -3.47 -2.92 -6.71
C GLY A 148 -4.46 -2.93 -7.88
N ARG A 149 -4.47 -1.84 -8.64
CA ARG A 149 -5.24 -1.74 -9.88
C ARG A 149 -4.25 -1.68 -11.04
N GLU A 150 -4.13 -2.78 -11.77
CA GLU A 150 -3.17 -2.86 -12.86
C GLU A 150 -3.84 -2.60 -14.20
N VAL A 151 -3.25 -1.69 -14.97
CA VAL A 151 -3.68 -1.30 -16.31
C VAL A 151 -2.54 -1.49 -17.30
N SER A 152 -2.88 -1.54 -18.59
CA SER A 152 -1.90 -1.49 -19.68
C SER A 152 -1.18 -0.13 -19.70
N LEU A 153 0.05 -0.09 -20.25
CA LEU A 153 0.87 1.13 -20.24
C LEU A 153 0.31 2.26 -21.12
N ASP A 154 -0.49 1.91 -22.12
CA ASP A 154 -1.25 2.85 -22.95
C ASP A 154 -2.60 3.22 -22.31
N LEU A 155 -2.86 2.74 -21.09
CA LEU A 155 -4.08 2.95 -20.31
C LEU A 155 -5.36 2.44 -21.00
N SER A 156 -5.28 1.62 -22.06
CA SER A 156 -6.45 1.16 -22.82
C SER A 156 -7.26 0.06 -22.12
N GLN A 157 -6.65 -0.69 -21.20
CA GLN A 157 -7.27 -1.83 -20.55
C GLN A 157 -6.91 -1.91 -19.06
N GLU A 158 -7.92 -2.17 -18.23
CA GLU A 158 -7.72 -2.66 -16.87
C GLU A 158 -7.53 -4.18 -16.90
N LEU A 159 -6.38 -4.64 -16.42
CA LEU A 159 -6.01 -6.06 -16.37
C LEU A 159 -6.63 -6.72 -15.13
N PHE A 160 -6.57 -6.04 -13.99
CA PHE A 160 -7.30 -6.42 -12.77
C PHE A 160 -7.40 -5.24 -11.78
N ASP A 161 -8.30 -5.36 -10.81
CA ASP A 161 -8.39 -4.47 -9.65
C ASP A 161 -8.59 -5.29 -8.37
N THR A 162 -7.52 -5.45 -7.61
CA THR A 162 -7.49 -6.16 -6.33
C THR A 162 -7.30 -5.21 -5.14
N ARG A 163 -7.42 -3.89 -5.36
CA ARG A 163 -7.35 -2.89 -4.29
C ARG A 163 -8.37 -3.22 -3.18
N ILE A 164 -8.08 -2.74 -1.98
CA ILE A 164 -8.86 -3.03 -0.78
C ILE A 164 -9.70 -1.81 -0.43
N ALA A 165 -11.03 -1.92 -0.49
CA ALA A 165 -11.92 -0.84 -0.07
C ALA A 165 -11.74 -0.53 1.43
N PRO A 166 -12.13 0.67 1.91
CA PRO A 166 -12.11 0.99 3.34
C PRO A 166 -12.88 -0.05 4.17
N GLY A 167 -12.20 -0.66 5.16
CA GLY A 167 -12.78 -1.71 6.02
C GLY A 167 -12.72 -3.13 5.47
N ASP A 168 -12.37 -3.31 4.20
CA ASP A 168 -12.31 -4.63 3.56
C ASP A 168 -10.97 -5.35 3.79
N THR A 169 -10.92 -6.62 3.39
CA THR A 169 -9.77 -7.49 3.55
C THR A 169 -9.51 -8.31 2.27
N ARG A 170 -8.24 -8.50 1.92
CA ARG A 170 -7.79 -9.46 0.90
C ARG A 170 -7.01 -10.58 1.56
N THR A 171 -7.17 -11.80 1.05
CA THR A 171 -6.55 -12.99 1.61
C THR A 171 -5.80 -13.76 0.53
N LEU A 172 -4.54 -14.09 0.80
CA LEU A 172 -3.78 -15.11 0.08
C LEU A 172 -3.95 -16.45 0.83
N SER A 173 -4.48 -17.45 0.13
CA SER A 173 -4.54 -18.83 0.61
C SER A 173 -3.27 -19.55 0.20
N TYR A 174 -2.35 -19.73 1.15
CA TYR A 174 -1.11 -20.47 0.94
C TYR A 174 -1.33 -21.95 1.22
N VAL A 175 -1.18 -22.80 0.20
CA VAL A 175 -1.25 -24.26 0.34
C VAL A 175 0.02 -24.86 -0.24
N GLN A 176 0.77 -25.60 0.55
CA GLN A 176 2.09 -26.10 0.16
C GLN A 176 2.42 -27.43 0.86
N ASP A 177 2.80 -28.44 0.08
CA ASP A 177 3.44 -29.64 0.62
C ASP A 177 4.86 -29.32 1.07
N VAL A 178 5.23 -29.76 2.26
CA VAL A 178 6.48 -29.44 2.94
C VAL A 178 7.56 -30.44 2.50
N PRO A 179 8.59 -30.01 1.74
CA PRO A 179 9.52 -30.93 1.08
C PRO A 179 10.70 -31.36 1.96
N ALA A 180 10.90 -30.72 3.12
CA ALA A 180 12.04 -30.96 3.99
C ALA A 180 11.69 -30.70 5.46
N GLU A 181 12.52 -31.22 6.35
CA GLU A 181 12.38 -31.04 7.79
C GLU A 181 12.69 -29.60 8.23
N ARG A 182 12.04 -29.21 9.34
CA ARG A 182 12.30 -27.97 10.09
C ARG A 182 12.18 -26.69 9.28
N LEU A 183 11.35 -26.73 8.24
CA LEU A 183 11.02 -25.54 7.46
C LEU A 183 10.13 -24.59 8.26
N ARG A 184 10.17 -23.32 7.88
CA ARG A 184 9.41 -22.23 8.48
C ARG A 184 8.72 -21.42 7.39
N LEU A 185 7.64 -20.74 7.71
CA LEU A 185 6.95 -19.88 6.75
C LEU A 185 7.46 -18.45 6.90
N ARG A 186 8.01 -17.86 5.83
CA ARG A 186 8.23 -16.41 5.76
C ARG A 186 7.07 -15.77 5.00
N VAL A 187 6.48 -14.75 5.60
CA VAL A 187 5.50 -13.87 4.95
C VAL A 187 6.09 -12.47 4.86
N ARG A 188 6.00 -11.87 3.68
CA ARG A 188 6.52 -10.53 3.38
C ARG A 188 5.47 -9.73 2.61
N VAL A 189 5.30 -8.47 2.96
CA VAL A 189 4.47 -7.50 2.22
C VAL A 189 5.38 -6.37 1.76
N GLU A 190 5.56 -6.27 0.46
CA GLU A 190 6.34 -5.23 -0.20
C GLU A 190 5.41 -4.22 -0.87
N VAL A 191 5.77 -2.95 -0.76
CA VAL A 191 5.13 -1.84 -1.46
C VAL A 191 6.07 -1.35 -2.55
N ASP A 192 5.54 -1.25 -3.76
CA ASP A 192 6.14 -0.56 -4.90
C ASP A 192 5.30 0.68 -5.22
N PRO A 193 5.64 1.86 -4.65
CA PRO A 193 4.85 3.08 -4.78
C PRO A 193 4.68 3.55 -6.23
N ASP A 194 5.72 3.35 -7.05
CA ASP A 194 5.85 3.91 -8.39
C ASP A 194 5.77 2.84 -9.49
N ASN A 195 5.18 1.67 -9.20
CA ASN A 195 5.17 0.50 -10.08
C ASN A 195 4.75 0.82 -11.53
N PHE A 196 3.66 1.57 -11.74
CA PHE A 196 3.24 1.95 -13.10
C PHE A 196 4.31 2.78 -13.82
N TYR A 197 4.88 3.78 -13.14
CA TYR A 197 5.92 4.64 -13.72
C TYR A 197 7.20 3.86 -14.01
N ALA A 198 7.65 2.99 -13.10
CA ALA A 198 8.81 2.14 -13.32
C ALA A 198 8.64 1.27 -14.58
N ARG A 199 7.47 0.63 -14.73
CA ARG A 199 7.13 -0.16 -15.94
C ARG A 199 7.13 0.70 -17.20
N PHE A 200 6.54 1.90 -17.13
CA PHE A 200 6.50 2.85 -18.24
C PHE A 200 7.91 3.28 -18.66
N TYR A 201 8.75 3.74 -17.73
CA TYR A 201 10.12 4.17 -17.99
C TYR A 201 10.96 3.04 -18.60
N GLN A 202 10.86 1.83 -18.03
CA GLN A 202 11.55 0.66 -18.55
C GLN A 202 11.14 0.34 -19.99
N ALA A 203 9.84 0.37 -20.30
CA ALA A 203 9.33 0.14 -21.65
C ALA A 203 9.80 1.22 -22.64
N THR A 204 9.76 2.50 -22.26
CA THR A 204 10.23 3.60 -23.10
C THR A 204 11.74 3.53 -23.36
N LEU A 205 12.55 3.18 -22.34
CA LEU A 205 13.99 3.00 -22.48
C LEU A 205 14.35 1.83 -23.40
N ALA A 206 13.59 0.73 -23.30
CA ALA A 206 13.78 -0.46 -24.14
C ALA A 206 13.38 -0.20 -25.60
N ALA A 207 12.35 0.61 -25.84
CA ALA A 207 11.92 1.01 -27.19
C ALA A 207 12.83 2.07 -27.84
N GLY A 208 13.84 2.58 -27.13
CA GLY A 208 14.68 3.69 -27.60
C GLY A 208 13.97 5.05 -27.63
N GLY A 209 12.78 5.15 -27.05
CA GLY A 209 11.88 6.32 -27.16
C GLY A 209 12.30 7.55 -26.35
N ALA A 210 13.37 7.46 -25.54
CA ALA A 210 13.76 8.54 -24.65
C ALA A 210 14.59 9.65 -25.32
N GLY A 211 15.16 9.40 -26.51
CA GLY A 211 15.95 10.38 -27.26
C GLY A 211 16.99 11.11 -26.40
N LYS A 212 16.96 12.45 -26.41
CA LYS A 212 17.83 13.31 -25.58
C LYS A 212 17.56 13.23 -24.07
N GLY A 213 16.40 12.71 -23.65
CA GLY A 213 15.99 12.57 -22.25
C GLY A 213 16.33 11.21 -21.64
N ARG A 214 17.11 10.35 -22.33
CA ARG A 214 17.42 8.99 -21.87
C ARG A 214 18.01 8.94 -20.46
N ASP A 215 18.98 9.79 -20.16
CA ASP A 215 19.66 9.77 -18.87
C ASP A 215 18.72 10.21 -17.73
N MET A 216 17.86 11.21 -17.98
CA MET A 216 16.83 11.63 -17.03
C MET A 216 15.81 10.51 -16.78
N LEU A 217 15.43 9.78 -17.82
CA LEU A 217 14.48 8.68 -17.72
C LEU A 217 15.08 7.47 -16.99
N GLN A 218 16.37 7.20 -17.21
CA GLN A 218 17.10 6.19 -16.44
C GLN A 218 17.16 6.56 -14.96
N GLN A 219 17.49 7.82 -14.64
CA GLN A 219 17.49 8.30 -13.26
C GLN A 219 16.10 8.19 -12.61
N ALA A 220 15.04 8.50 -13.34
CA ALA A 220 13.66 8.35 -12.86
C ALA A 220 13.30 6.87 -12.59
N LEU A 221 13.73 5.96 -13.46
CA LEU A 221 13.59 4.52 -13.24
C LEU A 221 14.34 4.06 -11.99
N ASP A 222 15.61 4.47 -11.84
CA ASP A 222 16.43 4.09 -10.70
C ASP A 222 15.81 4.60 -9.39
N ASN A 223 15.29 5.83 -9.38
CA ASN A 223 14.57 6.39 -8.22
C ASN A 223 13.30 5.61 -7.90
N ALA A 224 12.47 5.29 -8.91
CA ALA A 224 11.24 4.53 -8.72
C ALA A 224 11.52 3.12 -8.16
N LEU A 225 12.56 2.45 -8.67
CA LEU A 225 12.96 1.13 -8.18
C LEU A 225 13.53 1.17 -6.76
N ALA A 226 14.28 2.23 -6.42
CA ALA A 226 14.84 2.44 -5.09
C ALA A 226 13.78 2.80 -4.04
N GLY A 227 12.62 3.32 -4.47
CA GLY A 227 11.51 3.70 -3.60
C GLY A 227 10.71 2.53 -3.02
N ARG A 228 11.03 1.28 -3.39
CA ARG A 228 10.35 0.07 -2.87
C ARG A 228 10.75 -0.19 -1.42
N PHE A 229 9.79 -0.66 -0.62
CA PHE A 229 10.06 -1.00 0.78
C PHE A 229 9.17 -2.11 1.33
N VAL A 230 9.64 -2.72 2.41
CA VAL A 230 8.93 -3.77 3.14
C VAL A 230 8.15 -3.16 4.30
N VAL A 231 6.84 -3.34 4.30
CA VAL A 231 5.97 -2.88 5.39
C VAL A 231 5.78 -3.91 6.47
N PHE A 232 5.86 -5.18 6.10
CA PHE A 232 5.71 -6.33 7.00
C PHE A 232 6.62 -7.46 6.52
N GLU A 233 7.39 -8.04 7.43
CA GLU A 233 8.10 -9.30 7.21
C GLU A 233 8.19 -10.07 8.51
N LYS A 234 7.82 -11.35 8.48
CA LYS A 234 7.90 -12.23 9.63
C LYS A 234 8.12 -13.67 9.22
N ILE A 235 8.93 -14.38 10.01
CA ILE A 235 9.11 -15.82 9.91
C ILE A 235 8.30 -16.48 11.04
N PHE A 236 7.44 -17.41 10.68
CA PHE A 236 6.58 -18.20 11.56
C PHE A 236 7.13 -19.63 11.69
N GLY A 237 6.77 -20.32 12.78
CA GLY A 237 7.29 -21.65 13.07
C GLY A 237 8.66 -21.70 13.74
N GLY A 238 9.12 -20.61 14.36
CA GLY A 238 10.26 -20.62 15.29
C GLY A 238 9.82 -20.89 16.74
N ALA A 239 10.73 -21.36 17.60
CA ALA A 239 10.49 -21.35 19.04
C ALA A 239 10.12 -19.92 19.48
N ALA A 240 9.10 -19.78 20.33
CA ALA A 240 8.66 -18.47 20.80
C ALA A 240 9.86 -17.68 21.31
N ALA A 241 10.21 -16.58 20.63
CA ALA A 241 11.14 -15.62 21.20
C ALA A 241 10.55 -15.16 22.54
N ALA A 242 11.36 -15.19 23.60
CA ALA A 242 11.00 -14.58 24.87
C ALA A 242 10.47 -13.17 24.60
N LYS A 243 9.32 -12.85 25.22
CA LYS A 243 8.62 -11.56 25.06
C LYS A 243 9.63 -10.39 25.08
N GLY A 244 9.94 -9.84 23.91
CA GLY A 244 10.52 -8.51 23.79
C GLY A 244 9.48 -7.46 24.19
N PRO A 245 9.90 -6.24 24.58
CA PRO A 245 9.01 -5.27 25.20
C PRO A 245 7.83 -4.95 24.29
N ALA A 246 6.63 -4.98 24.88
CA ALA A 246 5.38 -4.70 24.20
C ALA A 246 5.46 -3.34 23.50
N ALA A 247 5.26 -3.32 22.19
CA ALA A 247 4.86 -2.10 21.49
C ALA A 247 3.47 -1.73 22.01
N ASN A 248 3.36 -0.55 22.60
CA ASN A 248 2.19 -0.04 23.29
C ASN A 248 0.92 -0.17 22.43
N VAL A 249 0.00 -1.04 22.85
CA VAL A 249 -1.41 -0.97 22.47
C VAL A 249 -2.07 -0.02 23.46
N VAL A 250 -2.39 1.20 23.02
CA VAL A 250 -3.29 2.08 23.77
C VAL A 250 -4.71 1.62 23.48
N VAL A 251 -5.33 0.99 24.47
CA VAL A 251 -6.79 0.91 24.57
C VAL A 251 -7.20 2.02 25.52
N ASN A 252 -7.88 3.05 25.03
CA ASN A 252 -8.63 3.96 25.89
C ASN A 252 -10.10 3.86 25.49
N GLY A 253 -10.86 3.15 26.33
CA GLY A 253 -12.28 3.34 26.51
C GLY A 253 -12.49 4.17 27.77
N GLY A 254 -13.27 5.24 27.63
CA GLY A 254 -13.69 6.19 28.66
C GLY A 254 -14.51 7.29 28.00
#